data_AF-A0A2V0QHB6-F1
#
_entry.id   AF-A0A2V0QHB6-F1
#
_cell.length_a   1.000
_cell.length_b   1.000
_cell.length_c   1.000
_cell.angle_alpha   90.00
_cell.angle_beta   90.00
_cell.angle_gamma   90.00
#
_symmetry.space_group_name_H-M   'P 1'
#
loop_
_entity.id
_entity.type
_entity.pdbx_description
1 polymer ?
#
loop_
_entity_poly.entity_id
_entity_poly.type
_entity_poly.pdbx_seq_one_letter_code
_entity_poly.pdbx_strand_id
1 'polypeptide(L)'
;MMDASTIVLQSEESKPYFSDGKRLSVAVITPYRAQCRPLKLALGKLDFREHLPIEVDIVDAFQGRQADVVFFSFVRTAGPATFYAENRRMNVAISRARVCVYLVGSIEYIRRKRLPALTVLWKDR
;
A
#
# COMPACT_ATOMS: atom_id res chain seq x y z
N MET A 1 -22.37 -20.50 -0.64
CA MET A 1 -23.16 -19.42 -0.02
C MET A 1 -22.20 -18.54 0.76
N MET A 2 -21.94 -17.35 0.21
CA MET A 2 -21.29 -16.12 0.72
C MET A 2 -20.56 -15.48 -0.46
N ASP A 3 -21.34 -14.69 -1.17
CA ASP A 3 -20.96 -13.75 -2.22
C ASP A 3 -19.98 -12.71 -1.64
N ALA A 4 -18.76 -12.70 -2.16
CA ALA A 4 -17.84 -11.60 -1.98
C ALA A 4 -18.27 -10.50 -2.94
N SER A 5 -19.20 -9.68 -2.46
CA SER A 5 -19.69 -8.49 -3.14
C SER A 5 -18.52 -7.54 -3.34
N THR A 6 -17.91 -7.66 -4.51
CA THR A 6 -17.00 -6.66 -5.05
C THR A 6 -17.88 -5.44 -5.27
N ILE A 7 -17.82 -4.48 -4.35
CA ILE A 7 -18.41 -3.16 -4.54
C ILE A 7 -17.59 -2.51 -5.66
N VAL A 8 -18.01 -2.76 -6.90
CA VAL A 8 -17.68 -1.90 -8.02
C VAL A 8 -18.53 -0.66 -7.78
N LEU A 9 -17.93 0.39 -7.24
CA LEU A 9 -18.54 1.72 -7.24
C LEU A 9 -18.81 2.06 -8.71
N GLN A 10 -20.06 1.89 -9.15
CA GLN A 10 -20.50 2.30 -10.47
C GLN A 10 -20.32 3.82 -10.53
N SER A 11 -19.36 4.25 -11.34
CA SER A 11 -18.95 5.64 -11.51
C SER A 11 -20.06 6.43 -12.20
N GLU A 12 -20.56 7.48 -11.54
CA GLU A 12 -20.99 8.67 -12.29
C GLU A 12 -19.73 9.32 -12.88
N GLU A 13 -19.69 9.45 -14.21
CA GLU A 13 -18.67 10.10 -15.05
C GLU A 13 -17.25 10.19 -14.47
N SER A 14 -16.37 9.31 -14.94
CA SER A 14 -14.95 9.14 -14.56
C SER A 14 -14.10 10.40 -14.76
N LYS A 15 -14.25 11.42 -13.90
CA LYS A 15 -13.33 12.56 -13.83
C LYS A 15 -12.02 12.10 -13.17
N PRO A 16 -10.85 12.49 -13.69
CA PRO A 16 -9.58 12.15 -13.05
C PRO A 16 -9.55 12.68 -11.61
N TYR A 17 -8.89 11.96 -10.71
CA TYR A 17 -8.80 12.39 -9.32
C TYR A 17 -7.74 13.48 -9.18
N PHE A 18 -8.15 14.69 -8.79
CA PHE A 18 -7.28 15.86 -8.65
C PHE A 18 -7.21 16.36 -7.20
N SER A 19 -6.05 16.92 -6.84
CA SER A 19 -5.86 17.79 -5.69
C SER A 19 -5.04 19.00 -6.15
N ASP A 20 -5.52 20.22 -5.90
CA ASP A 20 -4.91 21.48 -6.34
C ASP A 20 -4.51 21.52 -7.83
N GLY A 21 -5.39 21.02 -8.70
CA GLY A 21 -5.17 21.01 -10.15
C GLY A 21 -4.14 19.99 -10.66
N LYS A 22 -3.60 19.13 -9.78
CA LYS A 22 -2.68 18.03 -10.15
C LYS A 22 -3.35 16.67 -9.96
N ARG A 23 -3.11 15.73 -10.87
CA ARG A 23 -3.58 14.34 -10.73
C ARG A 23 -2.95 13.74 -9.48
N LEU A 24 -3.76 13.12 -8.63
CA LEU A 24 -3.26 12.39 -7.48
C LEU A 24 -2.37 11.24 -7.93
N SER A 25 -1.26 11.04 -7.23
CA SER A 25 -0.34 9.94 -7.45
C SER A 25 -0.47 8.89 -6.35
N VAL A 26 -0.48 7.61 -6.76
CA VAL A 26 -0.56 6.48 -5.83
C VAL A 26 0.62 5.55 -6.00
N ALA A 27 1.20 5.11 -4.89
CA ALA A 27 2.19 4.05 -4.88
C ALA A 27 1.71 2.86 -4.05
N VAL A 28 1.83 1.65 -4.58
CA VAL A 28 1.70 0.41 -3.82
C VAL A 28 3.10 -0.14 -3.57
N ILE A 29 3.55 -0.04 -2.33
CA ILE A 29 4.88 -0.46 -1.91
C ILE A 29 4.78 -1.79 -1.17
N THR A 30 5.70 -2.72 -1.47
CA THR A 30 5.74 -4.04 -0.83
C THR A 30 7.17 -4.46 -0.51
N PRO A 31 7.43 -5.21 0.57
CA PRO A 31 8.77 -5.66 0.89
C PRO A 31 9.30 -6.77 -0.01
N TYR A 32 8.42 -7.47 -0.73
CA TYR A 32 8.77 -8.66 -1.49
C TYR A 32 8.60 -8.42 -2.99
N ARG A 33 9.69 -8.55 -3.74
CA ARG A 33 9.66 -8.43 -5.21
C ARG A 33 8.66 -9.40 -5.85
N ALA A 34 8.48 -10.58 -5.25
CA ALA A 34 7.49 -11.57 -5.68
C ALA A 34 6.04 -11.05 -5.62
N GLN A 35 5.73 -10.09 -4.74
CA GLN A 35 4.41 -9.47 -4.62
C GLN A 35 4.16 -8.38 -5.66
N CYS A 36 5.20 -7.77 -6.23
CA CYS A 36 5.04 -6.70 -7.22
C CYS A 36 4.30 -7.19 -8.47
N ARG A 37 4.65 -8.38 -8.99
CA ARG A 37 4.02 -8.96 -10.19
C ARG A 37 2.51 -9.19 -10.03
N PRO A 38 2.02 -9.91 -9.00
CA PRO A 38 0.58 -10.12 -8.82
C PRO A 38 -0.17 -8.80 -8.58
N LEU A 39 0.42 -7.84 -7.86
CA LEU A 39 -0.19 -6.51 -7.69
C LEU A 39 -0.34 -5.76 -9.02
N LYS A 40 0.72 -5.72 -9.85
CA LYS A 40 0.66 -5.10 -11.19
C LYS A 40 -0.38 -5.77 -12.09
N LEU A 41 -0.48 -7.11 -12.04
CA LEU A 41 -1.48 -7.85 -12.80
C LEU A 41 -2.90 -7.55 -12.32
N ALA A 42 -3.14 -7.50 -11.01
CA ALA A 42 -4.45 -7.18 -10.45
C ALA A 42 -4.88 -5.75 -10.81
N LEU A 43 -3.98 -4.77 -10.63
CA LEU A 43 -4.23 -3.37 -11.01
C LEU A 43 -4.43 -3.19 -12.52
N GLY A 44 -3.73 -3.98 -13.35
CA GLY A 44 -3.90 -3.94 -14.80
C GLY A 44 -5.25 -4.44 -15.30
N LYS A 45 -6.02 -5.14 -14.46
CA LYS A 45 -7.41 -5.55 -14.75
C LYS A 45 -8.43 -4.47 -14.38
N LEU A 46 -7.99 -3.39 -13.73
CA LEU A 46 -8.84 -2.29 -13.27
C LEU A 46 -8.64 -1.09 -14.18
N ASP A 47 -9.70 -0.32 -14.41
CA ASP A 47 -9.69 0.81 -15.33
C ASP A 47 -9.27 2.13 -14.65
N PHE A 48 -8.11 2.11 -14.01
CA PHE A 48 -7.57 3.27 -13.28
C PHE A 48 -6.60 4.12 -14.11
N ARG A 49 -6.00 3.57 -15.16
CA ARG A 49 -4.79 4.14 -15.79
C ARG A 49 -4.99 5.56 -16.33
N GLU A 50 -6.17 5.85 -16.88
CA GLU A 50 -6.49 7.18 -17.40
C GLU A 50 -6.81 8.20 -16.30
N HIS A 51 -7.23 7.72 -15.13
CA HIS A 51 -7.82 8.52 -14.05
C HIS A 51 -6.88 8.74 -12.86
N LEU A 52 -5.94 7.81 -12.64
CA LEU A 52 -5.11 7.73 -11.45
C LEU A 52 -3.78 7.01 -11.76
N PRO A 53 -2.64 7.72 -11.81
CA PRO A 53 -1.34 7.09 -11.94
C PRO A 53 -1.01 6.24 -10.70
N ILE A 54 -0.82 4.93 -10.90
CA ILE A 54 -0.48 3.97 -9.85
C ILE A 54 0.84 3.28 -10.18
N GLU A 55 1.81 3.39 -9.28
CA GLU A 55 3.08 2.67 -9.35
C GLU A 55 3.14 1.52 -8.35
N VAL A 56 3.84 0.44 -8.69
CA VAL A 56 4.07 -0.70 -7.78
C VAL A 56 5.54 -1.03 -7.73
N ASP A 57 6.12 -1.02 -6.54
CA ASP A 57 7.54 -1.33 -6.36
C ASP A 57 7.89 -1.87 -4.97
N ILE A 58 9.14 -2.30 -4.80
CA ILE A 58 9.69 -2.62 -3.49
C ILE A 58 10.25 -1.39 -2.78
N VAL A 59 10.35 -1.46 -1.45
CA VAL A 59 10.83 -0.35 -0.61
C VAL A 59 12.14 0.24 -1.11
N ASP A 60 13.16 -0.59 -1.32
CA ASP A 60 14.50 -0.13 -1.71
C ASP A 60 14.49 0.53 -3.11
N ALA A 61 13.67 0.04 -4.03
CA ALA A 61 13.52 0.58 -5.37
C ALA A 61 12.69 1.88 -5.40
N PHE A 62 11.87 2.12 -4.39
CA PHE A 62 11.06 3.34 -4.25
C PHE A 62 11.77 4.46 -3.47
N GLN A 63 13.04 4.27 -3.09
CA GLN A 63 13.80 5.26 -2.34
C GLN A 63 13.98 6.56 -3.17
N GLY A 64 13.82 7.71 -2.51
CA GLY A 64 13.92 9.03 -3.15
C GLY A 64 12.69 9.48 -3.94
N ARG A 65 11.76 8.57 -4.24
CA ARG A 65 10.45 8.90 -4.83
C ARG A 65 9.41 9.17 -3.76
N GLN A 66 8.28 9.76 -4.14
CA GLN A 66 7.11 10.02 -3.29
C GLN A 66 5.83 9.89 -4.10
N ALA A 67 4.71 9.61 -3.42
CA ALA A 67 3.37 9.64 -3.97
C ALA A 67 2.42 10.34 -3.00
N ASP A 68 1.28 10.85 -3.48
CA ASP A 68 0.31 11.51 -2.62
C ASP A 68 -0.32 10.51 -1.64
N VAL A 69 -0.68 9.34 -2.16
CA VAL A 69 -1.18 8.21 -1.37
C VAL A 69 -0.25 7.01 -1.49
N VAL A 70 0.08 6.38 -0.37
CA VAL A 70 0.86 5.13 -0.36
C VAL A 70 0.06 4.00 0.26
N PHE A 71 -0.04 2.88 -0.44
CA PHE A 71 -0.48 1.61 0.12
C PHE A 71 0.75 0.75 0.40
N PHE A 72 1.02 0.45 1.68
CA PHE A 72 2.08 -0.48 2.05
C PHE A 72 1.50 -1.87 2.33
N SER A 73 1.89 -2.86 1.53
CA SER A 73 1.44 -4.25 1.66
C SER A 73 2.43 -5.08 2.47
N PHE A 74 2.02 -5.57 3.64
CA PHE A 74 2.84 -6.42 4.51
C PHE A 74 2.97 -7.87 4.01
N VAL A 75 2.08 -8.38 3.16
CA VAL A 75 2.14 -9.72 2.54
C VAL A 75 2.12 -10.93 3.51
N ARG A 76 3.04 -11.00 4.47
CA ARG A 76 3.26 -12.08 5.40
C ARG A 76 2.10 -12.26 6.37
N THR A 77 1.74 -13.51 6.53
CA THR A 77 0.76 -14.00 7.50
C THR A 77 1.36 -15.03 8.46
N ALA A 78 2.58 -15.51 8.18
CA ALA A 78 3.29 -16.52 8.97
C ALA A 78 4.83 -16.41 8.82
N GLY A 79 5.57 -17.17 9.62
CA GLY A 79 7.03 -17.27 9.57
C GLY A 79 7.78 -16.02 10.09
N PRO A 80 9.11 -15.93 9.87
CA PRO A 80 9.93 -14.82 10.36
C PRO A 80 9.52 -13.47 9.75
N ALA A 81 9.65 -12.41 10.55
CA ALA A 81 9.34 -11.02 10.22
C ALA A 81 10.60 -10.21 9.87
N THR A 82 11.64 -10.87 9.36
CA THR A 82 13.00 -10.33 9.26
C THR A 82 13.08 -9.01 8.48
N PHE A 83 12.24 -8.83 7.46
CA PHE A 83 12.16 -7.55 6.75
C PHE A 83 11.71 -6.39 7.66
N TYR A 84 10.74 -6.65 8.54
CA TYR A 84 10.16 -5.64 9.43
C TYR A 84 10.99 -5.37 10.67
N ALA A 85 12.01 -6.20 10.95
CA ALA A 85 12.96 -5.94 12.02
C ALA A 85 13.84 -4.73 11.73
N GLU A 86 14.02 -4.37 10.44
CA GLU A 86 14.76 -3.18 10.04
C GLU A 86 13.82 -1.96 10.00
N ASN A 87 13.76 -1.20 11.10
CA ASN A 87 12.93 0.01 11.23
C ASN A 87 13.17 1.03 10.11
N ARG A 88 14.38 1.08 9.52
CA ARG A 88 14.71 2.02 8.43
C ARG A 88 13.84 1.81 7.20
N ARG A 89 13.59 0.58 6.79
CA ARG A 89 12.78 0.26 5.59
C ARG A 89 11.31 0.60 5.78
N MET A 90 10.78 0.38 6.97
CA MET A 90 9.45 0.83 7.37
C MET A 90 9.32 2.36 7.33
N ASN A 91 10.28 3.08 7.91
CA ASN A 91 10.29 4.54 7.90
C ASN A 91 10.38 5.10 6.48
N VAL A 92 11.20 4.50 5.62
CA VAL A 92 11.27 4.85 4.20
C VAL A 92 9.89 4.70 3.59
N ALA A 93 9.26 3.52 3.67
CA ALA A 93 7.95 3.27 3.08
C ALA A 93 6.86 4.24 3.57
N ILE A 94 6.78 4.51 4.88
CA ILE A 94 5.79 5.42 5.47
C ILE A 94 6.02 6.86 4.99
N SER A 95 7.27 7.34 5.02
CA SER A 95 7.62 8.71 4.60
C SER A 95 7.52 8.96 3.08
N ARG A 96 7.14 7.95 2.28
CA ARG A 96 6.89 8.13 0.85
C ARG A 96 5.55 8.80 0.56
N ALA A 97 4.61 8.75 1.50
CA ALA A 97 3.31 9.39 1.38
C ALA A 97 3.41 10.89 1.65
N ARG A 98 2.83 11.72 0.78
CA ARG A 98 2.68 13.16 1.02
C ARG A 98 1.41 13.49 1.79
N VAL A 99 0.32 12.76 1.52
CA VAL A 99 -1.00 13.02 2.11
C VAL A 99 -1.37 11.92 3.10
N CYS A 100 -1.41 10.66 2.66
CA CYS A 100 -1.80 9.57 3.55
C CYS A 100 -1.14 8.23 3.20
N VAL A 101 -1.01 7.38 4.21
CA VAL A 101 -0.52 6.02 4.09
C VAL A 101 -1.59 5.03 4.56
N TYR A 102 -1.86 4.02 3.74
CA TYR A 102 -2.68 2.87 4.07
C TYR A 102 -1.80 1.65 4.29
N LEU A 103 -1.98 1.01 5.45
CA LEU A 103 -1.23 -0.17 5.84
C LEU A 103 -2.10 -1.42 5.66
N VAL A 104 -1.69 -2.34 4.78
CA VAL A 104 -2.49 -3.51 4.38
C VAL A 104 -1.76 -4.79 4.76
N GLY A 105 -2.33 -5.55 5.70
CA GLY A 105 -1.70 -6.78 6.18
C GLY A 105 -2.57 -7.57 7.15
N SER A 106 -2.09 -8.77 7.53
CA SER A 106 -2.73 -9.57 8.57
C SER A 106 -2.50 -8.93 9.93
N ILE A 107 -3.57 -8.41 10.53
CA ILE A 107 -3.56 -7.84 11.89
C ILE A 107 -3.02 -8.87 12.89
N GLU A 108 -3.46 -10.12 12.78
CA GLU A 108 -3.03 -11.18 13.69
C GLU A 108 -1.52 -11.45 13.57
N TYR A 109 -0.97 -11.55 12.36
CA TYR A 109 0.47 -11.72 12.17
C TYR A 109 1.27 -10.55 12.73
N ILE A 110 0.85 -9.32 12.42
CA ILE A 110 1.48 -8.09 12.89
C ILE A 110 1.49 -8.04 14.41
N ARG A 111 0.36 -8.32 15.06
CA ARG A 111 0.20 -8.33 16.52
C ARG A 111 1.10 -9.38 17.17
N ARG A 112 1.11 -10.61 16.64
CA ARG A 112 1.97 -11.70 17.16
C ARG A 112 3.46 -11.39 17.04
N LYS A 113 3.87 -10.67 15.99
CA LYS A 113 5.28 -10.31 15.76
C LYS A 113 5.73 -9.03 16.46
N ARG A 114 4.80 -8.29 17.09
CA ARG A 114 5.08 -7.03 17.81
C ARG A 114 5.97 -6.08 16.98
N LEU A 115 5.59 -5.86 15.72
CA LEU A 115 6.39 -5.06 14.78
C LEU A 115 6.58 -3.63 15.32
N PRO A 116 7.81 -3.21 15.69
CA PRO A 116 8.04 -1.94 16.38
C PRO A 116 7.56 -0.72 15.60
N ALA A 117 7.64 -0.78 14.27
CA ALA A 117 7.19 0.30 13.41
C ALA A 117 5.66 0.52 13.43
N LEU A 118 4.89 -0.43 13.99
CA LEU A 118 3.43 -0.37 14.12
C LEU A 118 2.96 -0.28 15.56
N THR A 119 3.82 -0.55 16.56
CA THR A 119 3.44 -0.43 17.97
C THR A 119 3.07 1.01 18.33
N VAL A 120 3.70 2.00 17.69
CA VAL A 120 3.37 3.42 17.88
C VAL A 120 1.97 3.80 17.37
N LEU A 121 1.44 3.07 16.39
CA LEU A 121 0.11 3.32 15.82
C LEU A 121 -1.03 2.76 16.69
N TRP A 122 -0.68 1.95 17.70
CA TRP A 122 -1.65 1.26 18.57
C TRP A 122 -1.60 1.75 20.03
N LYS A 123 -1.03 2.93 20.30
CA LYS A 123 -1.17 3.53 21.63
C LYS A 123 -2.66 3.81 21.89
N ASP A 124 -3.23 2.99 22.78
CA ASP A 124 -4.54 3.09 23.41
C ASP A 124 -5.63 3.83 22.61
N ARG A 125 -6.35 3.06 21.80
CA ARG A 125 -7.78 3.26 21.56
C ARG A 125 -8.56 2.12 22.18
#